data_AF-A0A928LIP0-F1
#
_entry.id   AF-A0A928LIP0-F1
#
_cell.length_a   1.000
_cell.length_b   1.000
_cell.length_c   1.000
_cell.angle_alpha   90.00
_cell.angle_beta   90.00
_cell.angle_gamma   90.00
#
_symmetry.space_group_name_H-M   'P 1'
#
loop_
_entity.id
_entity.type
_entity.pdbx_description
1 polymer ?
#
loop_
_entity_poly.entity_id
_entity_poly.type
_entity_poly.pdbx_seq_one_letter_code
_entity_poly.pdbx_strand_id
1 'polypeptide(L)'
;MKKVLNTYSSKNDTNIKQIVVYKDNVLEIEEYRDGFKKDDTMNVMSVTKSVTSLLIGIAIDQGLIKSADDFVMDYYKEIYTPKRGEQTIFKVTIKHLLTMTAPYKGKSEPWTKVCTSEDWTLTTLDILGGRKGITNEFRYHTLGVQILLGIIRNTSGMDVLDFANKYLFEPLGIAPRSNAGCESKEDQFEYLMNKNDHGKVWFLDPTG
;
A
#
# COMPACT_ATOMS: atom_id res chain seq x y z
N MET A 1 11.50 3.74 -33.14
CA MET A 1 10.71 4.08 -31.92
C MET A 1 10.58 5.59 -31.82
N LYS A 2 9.37 6.10 -31.58
CA LYS A 2 9.15 7.52 -31.22
C LYS A 2 9.88 7.77 -29.90
N LYS A 3 10.72 8.81 -29.82
CA LYS A 3 11.31 9.28 -28.56
C LYS A 3 10.33 10.22 -27.87
N VAL A 4 9.46 9.66 -27.05
CA VAL A 4 8.39 10.37 -26.33
C VAL A 4 8.97 11.23 -25.21
N LEU A 5 10.00 10.76 -24.51
CA LEU A 5 10.60 11.54 -23.44
C LEU A 5 11.15 12.88 -23.97
N ASN A 6 11.73 12.93 -25.17
CA ASN A 6 12.23 14.20 -25.74
C ASN A 6 11.12 15.24 -26.02
N THR A 7 9.84 14.83 -25.99
CA THR A 7 8.70 15.75 -26.11
C THR A 7 8.39 16.43 -24.77
N TYR A 8 8.64 15.75 -23.65
CA TYR A 8 8.43 16.27 -22.29
C TYR A 8 9.60 17.10 -21.77
N SER A 9 10.75 17.13 -22.46
CA SER A 9 11.95 17.87 -22.02
C SER A 9 11.86 19.40 -22.16
N SER A 10 10.91 19.95 -22.91
CA SER A 10 10.86 21.40 -23.17
C SER A 10 10.02 22.21 -22.17
N LYS A 11 9.36 21.58 -21.20
CA LYS A 11 8.57 22.24 -20.14
C LYS A 11 8.65 21.44 -18.83
N ASN A 12 9.61 21.74 -17.95
CA ASN A 12 9.69 21.31 -16.53
C ASN A 12 9.56 19.80 -16.16
N ASP A 13 9.34 18.86 -17.09
CA ASP A 13 9.14 17.42 -16.81
C ASP A 13 10.44 16.61 -16.88
N THR A 14 11.50 17.13 -16.26
CA THR A 14 12.79 16.44 -16.14
C THR A 14 12.77 15.30 -15.11
N ASN A 15 11.70 15.16 -14.32
CA ASN A 15 11.60 14.15 -13.26
C ASN A 15 11.12 12.77 -13.74
N ILE A 16 10.68 12.62 -14.99
CA ILE A 16 10.30 11.31 -15.53
C ILE A 16 11.58 10.50 -15.77
N LYS A 17 11.74 9.37 -15.06
CA LYS A 17 12.92 8.50 -15.16
C LYS A 17 12.75 7.37 -16.17
N GLN A 18 11.55 6.80 -16.25
CA GLN A 18 11.23 5.65 -17.11
C GLN A 18 9.83 5.80 -17.70
N ILE A 19 9.66 5.37 -18.96
CA ILE A 19 8.34 5.21 -19.60
C ILE A 19 8.32 3.92 -20.41
N VAL A 20 7.25 3.16 -20.23
CA VAL A 20 7.01 1.90 -20.95
C VAL A 20 5.56 1.90 -21.42
N VAL A 21 5.34 1.62 -22.70
CA VAL A 21 4.00 1.57 -23.31
C VAL A 21 3.84 0.27 -24.09
N TYR A 22 2.82 -0.49 -23.72
CA TYR A 22 2.37 -1.65 -24.48
C TYR A 22 1.05 -1.33 -25.18
N LYS A 23 0.89 -1.84 -26.39
CA LYS A 23 -0.37 -1.83 -27.14
C LYS A 23 -0.58 -3.21 -27.76
N ASP A 24 -1.71 -3.84 -27.49
CA ASP A 24 -2.02 -5.19 -28.01
C ASP A 24 -0.91 -6.21 -27.71
N ASN A 25 -0.34 -6.15 -26.50
CA ASN A 25 0.82 -6.92 -26.03
C ASN A 25 2.14 -6.68 -26.79
N VAL A 26 2.20 -5.65 -27.64
CA VAL A 26 3.41 -5.21 -28.33
C VAL A 26 4.04 -4.04 -27.58
N LEU A 27 5.36 -4.12 -27.36
CA LEU A 27 6.13 -3.03 -26.77
C LEU A 27 6.33 -1.91 -27.81
N GLU A 28 5.64 -0.80 -27.63
CA GLU A 28 5.66 0.34 -28.56
C GLU A 28 6.74 1.37 -28.17
N ILE A 29 6.90 1.60 -26.86
CA ILE A 29 7.82 2.57 -26.28
C ILE A 29 8.48 1.95 -25.04
N GLU A 30 9.81 2.04 -24.97
CA GLU A 30 10.61 1.71 -23.79
C GLU A 30 11.75 2.74 -23.73
N GLU A 31 11.67 3.70 -22.81
CA GLU A 31 12.66 4.77 -22.70
C GLU A 31 13.02 5.02 -21.23
N TYR A 32 14.32 5.30 -21.03
CA TYR A 32 14.91 5.58 -19.73
C TYR A 32 15.73 6.87 -19.79
N ARG A 33 15.87 7.55 -18.65
CA ARG A 33 16.67 8.78 -18.48
C ARG A 33 17.60 8.69 -17.29
N ASP A 34 18.57 9.59 -17.24
CA ASP A 34 19.45 9.80 -16.08
C ASP A 34 20.17 8.52 -15.62
N GLY A 35 20.51 7.65 -16.56
CA GLY A 35 21.22 6.39 -16.28
C GLY A 35 20.34 5.23 -15.80
N PHE A 36 19.02 5.44 -15.65
CA PHE A 36 18.09 4.36 -15.33
C PHE A 36 18.09 3.27 -16.40
N LYS A 37 17.86 2.05 -15.97
CA LYS A 37 17.73 0.84 -16.78
C LYS A 37 16.38 0.19 -16.55
N LYS A 38 16.09 -0.82 -17.37
CA LYS A 38 14.85 -1.61 -17.34
C LYS A 38 14.47 -2.16 -15.98
N ASP A 39 15.45 -2.71 -15.27
CA ASP A 39 15.23 -3.41 -14.01
C ASP A 39 15.45 -2.52 -12.78
N ASP A 40 15.81 -1.25 -13.00
CA ASP A 40 15.98 -0.29 -11.92
C ASP A 40 14.60 0.08 -11.37
N THR A 41 14.53 0.20 -10.06
CA THR A 41 13.30 0.39 -9.30
C THR A 41 13.25 1.79 -8.70
N MET A 42 12.04 2.24 -8.36
CA MET A 42 11.84 3.49 -7.64
C MET A 42 10.63 3.34 -6.72
N ASN A 43 10.58 4.15 -5.68
CA ASN A 43 9.35 4.29 -4.90
C ASN A 43 8.23 4.88 -5.76
N VAL A 44 7.20 4.07 -6.00
CA VAL A 44 6.02 4.41 -6.82
C VAL A 44 4.85 4.97 -5.98
N MET A 45 5.09 5.23 -4.70
CA MET A 45 4.16 5.85 -3.77
C MET A 45 2.80 5.15 -3.76
N SER A 46 1.74 5.82 -4.20
CA SER A 46 0.37 5.30 -4.07
C SER A 46 0.00 4.23 -5.10
N VAL A 47 0.86 3.94 -6.08
CA VAL A 47 0.70 2.73 -6.93
C VAL A 47 0.69 1.47 -6.08
N THR A 48 1.43 1.46 -4.96
CA THR A 48 1.45 0.35 -4.00
C THR A 48 0.05 -0.02 -3.49
N LYS A 49 -0.90 0.92 -3.43
CA LYS A 49 -2.29 0.63 -3.00
C LYS A 49 -3.01 -0.33 -3.94
N SER A 50 -2.75 -0.23 -5.24
CA SER A 50 -3.29 -1.16 -6.23
C SER A 50 -2.70 -2.56 -6.05
N VAL A 51 -1.41 -2.64 -5.70
CA VAL A 51 -0.75 -3.91 -5.36
C VAL A 51 -1.36 -4.50 -4.08
N THR A 52 -1.56 -3.69 -3.03
CA THR A 52 -2.26 -4.14 -1.81
C THR A 52 -3.68 -4.62 -2.10
N SER A 53 -4.44 -3.91 -2.93
CA SER A 53 -5.78 -4.36 -3.34
C SER A 53 -5.75 -5.71 -4.05
N LEU A 54 -4.73 -5.96 -4.87
CA LEU A 54 -4.54 -7.25 -5.52
C LEU A 54 -4.21 -8.35 -4.50
N LEU A 55 -3.37 -8.06 -3.50
CA LEU A 55 -3.08 -9.01 -2.41
C LEU A 55 -4.34 -9.38 -1.60
N ILE A 56 -5.23 -8.42 -1.34
CA ILE A 56 -6.54 -8.69 -0.72
C ILE A 56 -7.40 -9.58 -1.61
N GLY A 57 -7.45 -9.31 -2.92
CA GLY A 57 -8.14 -10.17 -3.88
C GLY A 57 -7.61 -11.60 -3.87
N ILE A 58 -6.29 -11.76 -3.88
CA ILE A 58 -5.62 -13.07 -3.76
C ILE A 58 -6.00 -13.76 -2.45
N ALA A 59 -5.99 -13.04 -1.31
CA ALA A 59 -6.39 -13.61 -0.03
C ALA A 59 -7.87 -14.05 -0.01
N ILE A 60 -8.75 -13.35 -0.74
CA ILE A 60 -10.14 -13.79 -0.96
C ILE A 60 -10.18 -15.08 -1.79
N ASP A 61 -9.47 -15.13 -2.91
CA ASP A 61 -9.42 -16.31 -3.79
C ASP A 61 -8.85 -17.56 -3.09
N GLN A 62 -7.93 -17.35 -2.13
CA GLN A 62 -7.36 -18.41 -1.28
C GLN A 62 -8.29 -18.81 -0.11
N GLY A 63 -9.43 -18.15 0.07
CA GLY A 63 -10.37 -18.42 1.16
C GLY A 63 -9.91 -17.93 2.54
N LEU A 64 -8.87 -17.09 2.61
CA LEU A 64 -8.38 -16.49 3.86
C LEU A 64 -9.27 -15.32 4.32
N ILE A 65 -9.88 -14.64 3.36
CA ILE A 65 -10.89 -13.60 3.54
C ILE A 65 -12.16 -14.10 2.83
N LYS A 66 -13.34 -13.99 3.43
CA LYS A 66 -14.56 -14.52 2.79
C LYS A 66 -15.06 -13.60 1.69
N SER A 67 -15.06 -12.30 1.95
CA SER A 67 -15.51 -11.28 1.00
C SER A 67 -14.97 -9.90 1.36
N ALA A 68 -14.92 -9.00 0.37
CA ALA A 68 -14.70 -7.58 0.61
C ALA A 68 -15.80 -6.95 1.49
N ASP A 69 -16.98 -7.57 1.58
CA ASP A 69 -18.08 -7.09 2.44
C ASP A 69 -17.93 -7.53 3.91
N ASP A 70 -16.90 -8.32 4.25
CA ASP A 70 -16.63 -8.70 5.64
C ASP A 70 -16.27 -7.48 6.48
N PHE A 71 -16.66 -7.51 7.76
CA PHE A 71 -16.30 -6.47 8.71
C PHE A 71 -14.82 -6.54 9.06
N VAL A 72 -14.15 -5.40 9.04
CA VAL A 72 -12.73 -5.26 9.42
C VAL A 72 -12.49 -5.86 10.80
N MET A 73 -13.39 -5.60 11.75
CA MET A 73 -13.22 -6.04 13.13
C MET A 73 -13.24 -7.57 13.32
N ASP A 74 -13.81 -8.34 12.38
CA ASP A 74 -13.80 -9.80 12.46
C ASP A 74 -12.37 -10.37 12.38
N TYR A 75 -11.45 -9.62 11.76
CA TYR A 75 -10.05 -9.98 11.57
C TYR A 75 -9.11 -9.47 12.68
N TYR A 76 -9.63 -8.72 13.66
CA TYR A 76 -8.84 -8.09 14.73
C TYR A 76 -9.35 -8.35 16.14
N LYS A 77 -10.48 -9.05 16.30
CA LYS A 77 -11.17 -9.24 17.59
C LYS A 77 -10.30 -9.82 18.72
N GLU A 78 -9.30 -10.64 18.41
CA GLU A 78 -8.42 -11.28 19.40
C GLU A 78 -7.25 -10.37 19.83
N ILE A 79 -6.93 -9.33 19.05
CA ILE A 79 -5.73 -8.50 19.26
C ILE A 79 -6.03 -7.00 19.41
N TYR A 80 -7.26 -6.57 19.16
CA TYR A 80 -7.66 -5.17 19.23
C TYR A 80 -9.02 -4.99 19.91
N THR A 81 -9.07 -4.09 20.90
CA THR A 81 -10.30 -3.66 21.56
C THR A 81 -10.56 -2.18 21.28
N PRO A 82 -11.66 -1.82 20.60
CA PRO A 82 -12.00 -0.41 20.36
C PRO A 82 -12.22 0.38 21.66
N LYS A 83 -11.89 1.68 21.63
CA LYS A 83 -12.12 2.59 22.77
C LYS A 83 -13.60 2.67 23.14
N ARG A 84 -13.88 2.87 24.44
CA ARG A 84 -15.24 2.99 24.98
C ARG A 84 -16.07 4.01 24.18
N GLY A 85 -17.25 3.57 23.73
CA GLY A 85 -18.20 4.40 22.97
C GLY A 85 -17.95 4.45 21.46
N GLU A 86 -16.88 3.84 20.95
CA GLU A 86 -16.72 3.61 19.52
C GLU A 86 -17.63 2.46 19.07
N GLN A 87 -18.50 2.73 18.11
CA GLN A 87 -19.48 1.77 17.58
C GLN A 87 -19.45 1.69 16.06
N THR A 88 -18.91 2.70 15.38
CA THR A 88 -18.85 2.78 13.93
C THR A 88 -17.83 1.81 13.36
N ILE A 89 -16.73 1.58 14.07
CA ILE A 89 -15.66 0.67 13.63
C ILE A 89 -16.17 -0.74 13.31
N PHE A 90 -17.16 -1.25 14.06
CA PHE A 90 -17.77 -2.57 13.86
C PHE A 90 -18.61 -2.66 12.58
N LYS A 91 -18.89 -1.54 11.92
CA LYS A 91 -19.65 -1.47 10.66
C LYS A 91 -18.75 -1.22 9.44
N VAL A 92 -17.45 -1.04 9.65
CA VAL A 92 -16.50 -0.82 8.55
C VAL A 92 -16.19 -2.16 7.91
N THR A 93 -16.39 -2.27 6.60
CA THR A 93 -16.02 -3.44 5.80
C THR A 93 -14.67 -3.24 5.11
N ILE A 94 -14.07 -4.33 4.63
CA ILE A 94 -12.86 -4.28 3.80
C ILE A 94 -13.08 -3.39 2.57
N LYS A 95 -14.26 -3.48 1.95
CA LYS A 95 -14.66 -2.64 0.81
C LYS A 95 -14.56 -1.16 1.11
N HIS A 96 -14.98 -0.69 2.29
CA HIS A 96 -14.84 0.72 2.66
C HIS A 96 -13.38 1.19 2.65
N LEU A 97 -12.44 0.33 3.07
CA LEU A 97 -11.00 0.63 3.00
C LEU A 97 -10.51 0.65 1.55
N LEU A 98 -10.85 -0.37 0.77
CA LEU A 98 -10.46 -0.48 -0.64
C LEU A 98 -10.98 0.68 -1.50
N THR A 99 -12.18 1.19 -1.20
CA THR A 99 -12.81 2.29 -1.95
C THR A 99 -12.59 3.67 -1.33
N MET A 100 -11.77 3.79 -0.28
CA MET A 100 -11.50 5.06 0.42
C MET A 100 -12.78 5.75 0.91
N THR A 101 -13.76 4.98 1.39
CA THR A 101 -15.02 5.48 1.95
C THR A 101 -15.18 5.19 3.44
N ALA A 102 -14.14 4.60 4.05
CA ALA A 102 -14.10 4.35 5.48
C ALA A 102 -14.11 5.68 6.29
N PRO A 103 -14.84 5.74 7.41
CA PRO A 103 -14.82 6.90 8.28
C PRO A 103 -13.56 6.90 9.15
N TYR A 104 -12.97 8.08 9.31
CA TYR A 104 -11.80 8.30 10.17
C TYR A 104 -12.00 9.50 11.08
N LYS A 105 -11.54 9.35 12.33
CA LYS A 105 -11.50 10.39 13.35
C LYS A 105 -10.46 11.45 12.95
N GLY A 106 -10.80 12.72 13.17
CA GLY A 106 -9.91 13.85 12.85
C GLY A 106 -9.97 14.27 11.38
N LYS A 107 -9.40 15.44 11.09
CA LYS A 107 -9.41 16.06 9.75
C LYS A 107 -8.23 15.62 8.87
N SER A 108 -7.09 15.32 9.47
CA SER A 108 -5.85 14.94 8.78
C SER A 108 -5.37 13.55 9.21
N GLU A 109 -4.53 12.93 8.38
CA GLU A 109 -3.87 11.67 8.72
C GLU A 109 -2.79 11.90 9.80
N PRO A 110 -2.82 11.20 10.95
CA PRO A 110 -1.84 11.36 12.01
C PRO A 110 -0.55 10.58 11.70
N TRP A 111 0.08 10.85 10.56
CA TRP A 111 1.26 10.13 10.08
C TRP A 111 2.36 10.01 11.13
N THR A 112 2.73 11.11 11.78
CA THR A 112 3.77 11.10 12.84
C THR A 112 3.43 10.13 13.96
N LYS A 113 2.18 10.09 14.42
CA LYS A 113 1.76 9.17 15.49
C LYS A 113 1.88 7.72 15.05
N VAL A 114 1.49 7.41 13.81
CA VAL A 114 1.55 6.04 13.28
C VAL A 114 3.00 5.62 13.04
N CYS A 115 3.81 6.45 12.36
CA CYS A 115 5.16 6.05 12.00
C CYS A 115 6.13 5.93 13.19
N THR A 116 5.81 6.55 14.33
CA THR A 116 6.57 6.39 15.58
C THR A 116 5.93 5.39 16.56
N SER A 117 4.94 4.61 16.13
CA SER A 117 4.30 3.59 16.96
C SER A 117 4.93 2.21 16.74
N GLU A 118 4.78 1.33 17.73
CA GLU A 118 5.23 -0.07 17.65
C GLU A 118 4.43 -0.89 16.64
N ASP A 119 3.16 -0.54 16.42
CA ASP A 119 2.27 -1.22 15.48
C ASP A 119 1.42 -0.18 14.73
N TRP A 120 1.73 -0.04 13.44
CA TRP A 120 1.07 0.92 12.57
C TRP A 120 -0.39 0.54 12.30
N THR A 121 -0.68 -0.76 12.27
CA THR A 121 -2.03 -1.31 12.04
C THR A 121 -2.93 -0.97 13.23
N LEU A 122 -2.53 -1.35 14.45
CA LEU A 122 -3.33 -1.10 15.65
C LEU A 122 -3.49 0.40 15.93
N THR A 123 -2.43 1.19 15.70
CA THR A 123 -2.49 2.65 15.84
C THR A 123 -3.44 3.28 14.80
N THR A 124 -3.56 2.68 13.61
CA THR A 124 -4.52 3.12 12.59
C THR A 124 -5.96 2.70 12.93
N LEU A 125 -6.19 1.50 13.49
CA LEU A 125 -7.53 1.10 13.97
C LEU A 125 -8.09 2.08 15.01
N ASP A 126 -7.20 2.67 15.81
CA ASP A 126 -7.50 3.67 16.81
C ASP A 126 -8.21 4.93 16.25
N ILE A 127 -7.95 5.26 14.99
CA ILE A 127 -8.59 6.38 14.28
C ILE A 127 -9.73 5.96 13.35
N LEU A 128 -9.94 4.66 13.12
CA LEU A 128 -11.04 4.16 12.31
C LEU A 128 -12.39 4.35 13.04
N GLY A 129 -13.44 4.70 12.30
CA GLY A 129 -14.77 4.93 12.85
C GLY A 129 -15.05 6.39 13.20
N GLY A 130 -15.73 6.60 14.32
CA GLY A 130 -16.09 7.92 14.84
C GLY A 130 -17.57 8.26 14.71
N ARG A 131 -17.94 9.40 15.31
CA ARG A 131 -19.34 9.81 15.56
C ARG A 131 -20.17 10.10 14.31
N LYS A 132 -19.52 10.32 13.16
CA LYS A 132 -20.22 10.57 11.89
C LYS A 132 -20.83 9.31 11.28
N GLY A 133 -20.45 8.11 11.76
CA GLY A 133 -20.91 6.86 11.18
C GLY A 133 -20.29 6.57 9.80
N ILE A 134 -20.86 5.58 9.10
CA ILE A 134 -20.52 5.28 7.71
C ILE A 134 -21.23 6.32 6.82
N THR A 135 -20.46 7.18 6.15
CA THR A 135 -21.01 8.21 5.25
C THR A 135 -21.01 7.80 3.79
N ASN A 136 -20.21 6.79 3.42
CA ASN A 136 -19.93 6.40 2.03
C ASN A 136 -19.32 7.51 1.15
N GLU A 137 -18.91 8.63 1.76
CA GLU A 137 -18.22 9.70 1.04
C GLU A 137 -16.77 9.31 0.79
N PHE A 138 -16.28 9.56 -0.42
CA PHE A 138 -14.88 9.36 -0.73
C PHE A 138 -14.01 10.32 0.08
N ARG A 139 -13.04 9.76 0.80
CA ARG A 139 -11.99 10.48 1.51
C ARG A 139 -10.70 9.69 1.38
N TYR A 140 -9.79 10.19 0.55
CA TYR A 140 -8.47 9.60 0.39
C TYR A 140 -7.73 9.54 1.73
N HIS A 141 -7.36 8.33 2.16
CA HIS A 141 -6.69 8.08 3.43
C HIS A 141 -5.71 6.90 3.28
N THR A 142 -4.42 7.21 3.16
CA THR A 142 -3.36 6.23 2.96
C THR A 142 -3.21 5.27 4.14
N LEU A 143 -3.37 5.74 5.37
CA LEU A 143 -3.20 4.88 6.55
C LEU A 143 -4.14 3.66 6.55
N GLY A 144 -5.31 3.74 5.89
CA GLY A 144 -6.23 2.60 5.71
C GLY A 144 -5.59 1.36 5.10
N VAL A 145 -4.51 1.53 4.32
CA VAL A 145 -3.73 0.42 3.74
C VAL A 145 -3.11 -0.45 4.84
N GLN A 146 -2.67 0.13 5.96
CA GLN A 146 -2.06 -0.63 7.06
C GLN A 146 -3.05 -1.66 7.63
N ILE A 147 -4.33 -1.29 7.71
CA ILE A 147 -5.40 -2.22 8.13
C ILE A 147 -5.58 -3.34 7.10
N LEU A 148 -5.46 -3.08 5.80
CA LEU A 148 -5.54 -4.15 4.80
C LEU A 148 -4.35 -5.12 4.92
N LEU A 149 -3.14 -4.60 5.13
CA LEU A 149 -1.94 -5.42 5.32
C LEU A 149 -2.02 -6.27 6.59
N GLY A 150 -2.50 -5.70 7.70
CA GLY A 150 -2.70 -6.47 8.93
C GLY A 150 -3.75 -7.57 8.79
N ILE A 151 -4.80 -7.41 7.97
CA ILE A 151 -5.76 -8.50 7.68
C ILE A 151 -5.04 -9.65 6.98
N ILE A 152 -4.19 -9.37 5.99
CA ILE A 152 -3.40 -10.39 5.30
C ILE A 152 -2.51 -11.13 6.30
N ARG A 153 -1.80 -10.39 7.16
CA ARG A 153 -0.94 -10.97 8.19
C ARG A 153 -1.71 -11.89 9.14
N ASN A 154 -2.84 -11.41 9.68
CA ASN A 154 -3.64 -12.16 10.66
C ASN A 154 -4.29 -13.41 10.07
N THR A 155 -4.71 -13.36 8.80
CA THR A 155 -5.43 -14.48 8.15
C THR A 155 -4.47 -15.52 7.59
N SER A 156 -3.32 -15.10 7.05
CA SER A 156 -2.33 -16.00 6.48
C SER A 156 -1.32 -16.54 7.49
N GLY A 157 -1.09 -15.83 8.60
CA GLY A 157 0.02 -16.10 9.53
C GLY A 157 1.40 -15.82 8.95
N MET A 158 1.49 -15.13 7.81
CA MET A 158 2.73 -14.78 7.11
C MET A 158 3.03 -13.29 7.25
N ASP A 159 4.32 -12.94 7.18
CA ASP A 159 4.74 -11.58 6.86
C ASP A 159 4.13 -11.14 5.52
N VAL A 160 3.74 -9.87 5.41
CA VAL A 160 3.07 -9.34 4.22
C VAL A 160 3.94 -9.43 2.97
N LEU A 161 5.25 -9.21 3.12
CA LEU A 161 6.20 -9.31 2.02
C LEU A 161 6.39 -10.75 1.56
N ASP A 162 6.43 -11.70 2.49
CA ASP A 162 6.47 -13.12 2.16
C ASP A 162 5.20 -13.57 1.42
N PHE A 163 4.03 -13.09 1.87
CA PHE A 163 2.77 -13.33 1.18
C PHE A 163 2.78 -12.75 -0.25
N ALA A 164 3.27 -11.51 -0.40
CA ALA A 164 3.38 -10.86 -1.71
C ALA A 164 4.38 -11.56 -2.64
N ASN A 165 5.55 -11.96 -2.12
CA ASN A 165 6.54 -12.71 -2.89
C ASN A 165 5.96 -14.03 -3.40
N LYS A 166 5.33 -14.81 -2.50
CA LYS A 166 4.80 -16.14 -2.81
C LYS A 166 3.59 -16.14 -3.74
N TYR A 167 2.61 -15.28 -3.47
CA TYR A 167 1.31 -15.37 -4.14
C TYR A 167 1.11 -14.34 -5.26
N LEU A 168 1.99 -13.34 -5.38
CA LEU A 168 1.90 -12.33 -6.43
C LEU A 168 3.16 -12.26 -7.30
N PHE A 169 4.33 -12.01 -6.71
CA PHE A 169 5.53 -11.73 -7.50
C PHE A 169 6.09 -12.96 -8.21
N GLU A 170 6.26 -14.08 -7.49
CA GLU A 170 6.78 -15.33 -8.06
C GLU A 170 5.89 -15.85 -9.21
N PRO A 171 4.54 -15.94 -9.07
CA PRO A 171 3.67 -16.36 -10.18
C PRO A 171 3.74 -15.47 -11.43
N LEU A 172 4.11 -14.19 -11.27
CA LEU A 172 4.30 -13.23 -12.36
C LEU A 172 5.73 -13.21 -12.92
N GLY A 173 6.64 -14.05 -12.39
CA GLY A 173 8.06 -14.04 -12.76
C GLY A 173 8.79 -12.77 -12.30
N ILE A 174 8.25 -12.05 -11.32
CA ILE A 174 8.88 -10.88 -10.73
C ILE A 174 9.84 -11.35 -9.63
N ALA A 175 11.09 -10.93 -9.72
CA ALA A 175 12.11 -11.28 -8.73
C ALA A 175 11.67 -10.87 -7.30
N PRO A 176 11.95 -11.70 -6.29
CA PRO A 176 11.50 -11.47 -4.92
C PRO A 176 12.03 -10.14 -4.38
N ARG A 177 11.22 -9.54 -3.52
CA ARG A 177 11.54 -8.30 -2.82
C ARG A 177 12.08 -8.61 -1.43
N SER A 178 13.07 -7.85 -0.99
CA SER A 178 13.56 -7.87 0.39
C SER A 178 12.99 -6.70 1.18
N ASN A 179 12.96 -6.82 2.51
CA ASN A 179 12.54 -5.72 3.36
C ASN A 179 13.53 -4.55 3.22
N ALA A 180 13.04 -3.35 2.93
CA ALA A 180 13.86 -2.14 2.89
C ALA A 180 14.28 -1.68 4.30
N GLY A 181 13.57 -2.15 5.34
CA GLY A 181 13.72 -1.68 6.71
C GLY A 181 13.10 -0.29 6.93
N CYS A 182 12.71 -0.02 8.17
CA CYS A 182 12.34 1.30 8.66
C CYS A 182 12.74 1.38 10.13
N GLU A 183 14.03 1.52 10.41
CA GLU A 183 14.54 1.56 11.79
C GLU A 183 14.51 2.99 12.35
N SER A 184 14.44 4.00 11.46
CA SER A 184 14.48 5.40 11.82
C SER A 184 13.65 6.31 10.88
N LYS A 185 13.45 7.55 11.32
CA LYS A 185 12.84 8.61 10.50
C LYS A 185 13.73 8.93 9.29
N GLU A 186 15.03 8.82 9.47
CA GLU A 186 16.05 9.03 8.45
C GLU A 186 15.92 7.99 7.33
N ASP A 187 15.75 6.70 7.67
CA ASP A 187 15.53 5.63 6.68
C ASP A 187 14.24 5.86 5.89
N GLN A 188 13.16 6.26 6.58
CA GLN A 188 11.91 6.60 5.93
C GLN A 188 12.08 7.78 4.97
N PHE A 189 12.80 8.82 5.39
CA PHE A 189 13.05 9.99 4.55
C PHE A 189 13.93 9.63 3.34
N GLU A 190 14.98 8.83 3.54
CA GLU A 190 15.84 8.34 2.47
C GLU A 190 15.04 7.51 1.48
N TYR A 191 14.26 6.54 1.93
CA TYR A 191 13.39 5.73 1.08
C TYR A 191 12.41 6.59 0.27
N LEU A 192 11.79 7.60 0.89
CA LEU A 192 10.80 8.44 0.20
C LEU A 192 11.42 9.43 -0.79
N MET A 193 12.61 9.95 -0.50
CA MET A 193 13.21 11.06 -1.25
C MET A 193 14.32 10.63 -2.21
N ASN A 194 14.83 9.40 -2.09
CA ASN A 194 15.84 8.86 -2.99
C ASN A 194 15.27 8.73 -4.41
N LYS A 195 15.97 9.34 -5.38
CA LYS A 195 15.60 9.37 -6.81
C LYS A 195 16.43 8.43 -7.68
N ASN A 196 17.33 7.65 -7.07
CA ASN A 196 18.13 6.63 -7.72
C ASN A 196 17.41 5.28 -7.67
N ASP A 197 18.04 4.22 -8.17
CA ASP A 197 17.54 2.86 -8.01
C ASP A 197 17.42 2.50 -6.52
N HIS A 198 16.26 1.96 -6.13
CA HIS A 198 16.00 1.48 -4.77
C HIS A 198 16.42 0.03 -4.56
N GLY A 199 16.77 -0.68 -5.64
CA GLY A 199 16.90 -2.12 -5.62
C GLY A 199 15.55 -2.83 -5.39
N LYS A 200 15.59 -4.15 -5.34
CA LYS A 200 14.37 -4.97 -5.24
C LYS A 200 13.85 -5.03 -3.81
N VAL A 201 13.45 -3.89 -3.27
CA VAL A 201 13.01 -3.77 -1.88
C VAL A 201 11.54 -3.37 -1.76
N TRP A 202 10.93 -3.71 -0.63
CA TRP A 202 9.61 -3.24 -0.22
C TRP A 202 9.72 -2.64 1.17
N PHE A 203 9.21 -1.42 1.35
CA PHE A 203 9.22 -0.73 2.64
C PHE A 203 8.08 -1.25 3.54
N LEU A 204 8.46 -1.84 4.67
CA LEU A 204 7.54 -2.43 5.64
C LEU A 204 7.50 -1.62 6.92
N ASP A 205 6.40 -1.76 7.65
CA ASP A 205 6.29 -1.28 9.01
C ASP A 205 7.06 -2.22 9.99
N PRO A 206 7.26 -1.83 11.26
CA PRO A 206 8.03 -2.63 12.23
C PRO A 206 7.50 -4.05 12.50
N THR A 207 6.25 -4.33 12.13
CA THR A 207 5.56 -5.59 12.37
C THR A 207 5.52 -6.51 11.14
N GLY A 208 6.13 -6.11 10.01
CA GLY A 208 6.25 -6.92 8.80
C GLY A 208 5.07 -6.78 7.85
#